data_AF-A0A3D0ZSP6-F1
#
_entry.id   AF-A0A3D0ZSP6-F1
#
_cell.length_a   1.000
_cell.length_b   1.000
_cell.length_c   1.000
_cell.angle_alpha   90.00
_cell.angle_beta   90.00
_cell.angle_gamma   90.00
#
_symmetry.space_group_name_H-M   'P 1'
#
loop_
_entity.id
_entity.type
_entity.pdbx_description
1 polymer ?
#
loop_
_entity_poly.entity_id
_entity_poly.type
_entity_poly.pdbx_seq_one_letter_code
_entity_poly.pdbx_strand_id
1 'polypeptide(L)' 'LEPGDRVWVRTPGGGGYGDPLERHLDAVLEDVRLERYSVEQARKLYGVVLVQVNANLSLDEAATNKLRSQMRKCS' A
#
# COMPACT_ATOMS: atom_id res chain seq x y z
N LEU A 1 30.49 12.86 15.53
CA LEU A 1 29.96 11.47 15.50
C LEU A 1 28.45 11.59 15.50
N GLU A 2 27.87 11.43 14.32
CA GLU A 2 26.45 11.63 14.07
C GLU A 2 25.65 10.47 14.66
N PRO A 3 24.64 10.71 15.52
CA PRO A 3 23.72 9.66 15.91
C PRO A 3 22.71 9.45 14.79
N GLY A 4 23.09 8.60 13.84
CA GLY A 4 22.15 7.78 13.10
C GLY A 4 21.57 6.74 14.05
N ASP A 5 20.27 6.82 14.27
CA ASP A 5 19.34 5.68 14.15
C ASP A 5 17.94 6.20 14.45
N ARG A 6 17.11 6.36 13.40
CA ARG A 6 15.66 6.57 13.60
C ARG A 6 15.05 5.22 13.90
N VAL A 7 14.98 4.89 15.18
CA VAL A 7 14.31 3.67 15.65
C VAL A 7 12.81 3.80 15.37
N TRP A 8 12.29 3.01 14.42
CA TRP A 8 10.86 2.86 14.23
C TRP A 8 10.28 2.11 15.43
N VAL A 9 9.47 2.82 16.22
CA VAL A 9 8.80 2.25 17.40
C VAL A 9 7.69 1.31 16.92
N ARG A 10 7.97 -0.01 16.95
CA ARG A 10 6.96 -1.06 16.77
C ARG A 10 6.27 -1.28 18.11
N THR A 11 5.11 -0.68 18.33
CA THR A 11 4.30 -0.91 19.52
C THR A 11 3.73 -2.34 19.51
N PRO A 12 3.88 -3.14 20.59
CA PRO A 12 3.21 -4.42 20.73
C PRO A 12 1.83 -4.16 21.36
N GLY A 13 0.85 -3.80 20.54
CA GLY A 13 -0.55 -3.60 20.95
C GLY A 13 -1.46 -4.31 19.96
N GLY A 14 -2.23 -5.29 20.43
CA GLY A 14 -3.00 -6.23 19.63
C GLY A 14 -3.88 -5.60 18.54
N GLY A 15 -3.81 -6.18 17.34
CA GLY A 15 -4.67 -5.84 16.20
C GLY A 15 -3.88 -5.87 14.90
N GLY A 16 -3.35 -7.05 14.56
CA GLY A 16 -2.53 -7.22 13.36
C GLY A 16 -3.24 -6.73 12.11
N TYR A 17 -2.63 -5.79 11.43
CA TYR A 17 -2.52 -5.88 9.99
C TYR A 17 -1.02 -5.88 9.73
N GLY A 18 -0.53 -6.91 9.03
CA GLY A 18 0.87 -7.05 8.63
C GLY A 18 1.34 -5.84 7.81
N ASP A 19 2.47 -5.97 7.11
CA ASP A 19 2.92 -4.88 6.25
C ASP A 19 1.74 -4.46 5.32
N PRO A 20 1.38 -3.17 5.23
CA PRO A 20 0.33 -2.72 4.30
C PRO A 20 0.60 -3.19 2.86
N LEU A 21 1.86 -3.40 2.51
CA LEU A 21 2.32 -3.94 1.22
C LEU A 21 2.14 -5.47 1.11
N GLU A 22 1.87 -6.18 2.20
CA GLU A 22 1.51 -7.60 2.22
C GLU A 22 0.01 -7.84 2.07
N ARG A 23 -0.83 -6.79 2.14
CA ARG A 23 -2.29 -6.93 1.93
C ARG A 23 -2.58 -7.37 0.49
N HIS A 24 -3.56 -8.28 0.34
CA HIS A 24 -4.01 -8.79 -0.96
C HIS A 24 -4.52 -7.64 -1.85
N LEU A 25 -4.12 -7.65 -3.12
CA LEU A 25 -4.43 -6.58 -4.06
C LEU A 25 -5.93 -6.46 -4.32
N ASP A 26 -6.61 -7.58 -4.49
CA ASP A 26 -8.06 -7.65 -4.72
C ASP A 26 -8.85 -7.07 -3.55
N ALA A 27 -8.40 -7.30 -2.31
CA ALA A 27 -9.04 -6.73 -1.14
C ALA A 27 -8.94 -5.19 -1.12
N VAL A 28 -7.79 -4.64 -1.51
CA VAL A 28 -7.61 -3.18 -1.63
C VAL A 28 -8.44 -2.60 -2.78
N LEU A 29 -8.50 -3.30 -3.91
CA LEU A 29 -9.36 -2.91 -5.04
C LEU A 29 -10.83 -2.88 -4.63
N GLU A 30 -11.31 -3.90 -3.92
CA GLU A 30 -12.68 -3.95 -3.41
C GLU A 30 -12.94 -2.86 -2.39
N ASP A 31 -12.02 -2.61 -1.46
CA ASP A 31 -12.13 -1.51 -0.49
C ASP A 31 -12.25 -0.14 -1.19
N VAL A 32 -11.53 0.08 -2.30
CA VAL A 32 -11.64 1.31 -3.10
C VAL A 32 -12.95 1.37 -3.89
N ARG A 33 -13.42 0.25 -4.43
CA ARG A 33 -14.74 0.16 -5.08
C ARG A 33 -15.89 0.42 -4.11
N LEU A 34 -15.73 0.02 -2.85
CA LEU A 34 -16.66 0.30 -1.76
C LEU A 34 -16.50 1.72 -1.19
N GLU A 35 -15.72 2.59 -1.84
CA GLU A 35 -15.45 3.98 -1.44
C GLU A 35 -14.84 4.11 -0.03
N ARG A 36 -14.26 3.03 0.51
CA ARG A 36 -13.58 3.06 1.81
C ARG A 36 -12.24 3.80 1.75
N TYR A 37 -11.59 3.72 0.59
CA TYR A 37 -10.35 4.43 0.31
C TYR A 37 -10.39 5.02 -1.10
N SER A 38 -9.76 6.18 -1.29
CA SER A 38 -9.54 6.74 -2.63
C SER A 38 -8.38 6.06 -3.34
N VAL A 39 -8.33 6.15 -4.68
CA VAL A 39 -7.22 5.62 -5.50
C VAL A 39 -5.85 6.12 -5.03
N GLU A 40 -5.76 7.40 -4.65
CA GLU A 40 -4.53 7.97 -4.10
C GLU A 40 -4.14 7.38 -2.74
N GLN A 41 -5.11 7.10 -1.88
CA GLN A 41 -4.87 6.46 -0.58
C GLN A 41 -4.42 5.02 -0.77
N ALA A 42 -5.05 4.27 -1.69
CA ALA A 42 -4.63 2.92 -2.04
C ALA A 42 -3.18 2.87 -2.49
N ARG A 43 -2.76 3.86 -3.29
CA ARG A 43 -1.39 4.00 -3.77
C ARG A 43 -0.40 4.32 -2.64
N LYS A 44 -0.72 5.29 -1.78
CA LYS A 44 0.20 5.73 -0.71
C LYS A 44 0.30 4.74 0.44
N LEU A 45 -0.81 4.13 0.85
CA LEU A 45 -0.88 3.26 2.03
C LEU A 45 -0.49 1.83 1.70
N TYR A 46 -1.03 1.27 0.62
CA TYR A 46 -0.89 -0.15 0.28
C TYR A 46 0.06 -0.41 -0.89
N GLY A 47 0.59 0.66 -1.50
CA GLY A 47 1.39 0.57 -2.70
C GLY A 47 0.60 0.08 -3.92
N VAL A 48 -0.74 0.16 -3.89
CA VAL A 48 -1.62 -0.39 -4.94
C VAL A 48 -1.98 0.69 -5.95
N VAL A 49 -1.71 0.41 -7.21
CA VAL A 49 -2.04 1.30 -8.33
C VAL A 49 -3.32 0.79 -8.98
N LEU A 50 -4.36 1.63 -8.93
CA LEU A 50 -5.63 1.38 -9.59
C LEU A 50 -5.77 2.34 -10.76
N VAL A 51 -6.27 1.81 -11.88
CA VAL A 51 -6.45 2.54 -13.14
C VAL A 51 -7.92 2.46 -13.56
N GLN A 52 -8.44 3.54 -14.11
CA GLN A 52 -9.81 3.55 -14.63
C GLN A 52 -9.81 3.06 -16.08
N VAL A 53 -10.46 1.93 -16.32
CA VAL A 53 -10.59 1.29 -17.64
C VAL A 53 -12.08 1.20 -17.97
N ASN A 54 -12.50 1.86 -19.05
CA ASN A 54 -13.90 1.88 -19.51
C ASN A 54 -14.89 2.27 -18.39
N ALA A 55 -14.59 3.36 -17.67
CA ALA A 55 -15.32 3.84 -16.50
C ALA A 55 -15.23 2.98 -15.22
N ASN A 56 -14.63 1.79 -15.26
CA ASN A 56 -14.47 0.90 -14.11
C ASN A 56 -13.07 0.98 -13.50
N LEU A 57 -12.96 0.79 -12.19
CA LEU A 57 -11.68 0.64 -11.50
C LEU A 57 -11.10 -0.75 -11.72
N SER A 58 -9.89 -0.81 -12.26
CA SER A 58 -9.09 -2.02 -12.47
C SER A 58 -7.75 -1.92 -11.75
N LEU A 59 -7.22 -3.05 -11.31
CA LEU A 59 -5.91 -3.16 -10.68
C LEU A 59 -4.80 -3.14 -11.75
N ASP A 60 -3.77 -2.32 -11.55
CA ASP A 60 -2.53 -2.37 -12.34
C ASP A 60 -1.46 -3.12 -11.54
N GLU A 61 -1.35 -4.42 -11.78
CA GLU A 61 -0.41 -5.29 -11.09
C GLU A 61 1.06 -4.91 -11.38
N ALA A 62 1.36 -4.47 -12.60
CA ALA A 62 2.72 -4.13 -13.01
C ALA A 62 3.19 -2.85 -12.28
N ALA A 63 2.37 -1.81 -12.26
CA ALA A 63 2.65 -0.57 -11.56
C ALA A 63 2.65 -0.79 -10.03
N THR A 64 1.74 -1.61 -9.51
CA THR A 64 1.68 -1.97 -8.09
C THR A 64 2.96 -2.70 -7.64
N ASN A 65 3.39 -3.74 -8.35
CA ASN A 65 4.62 -4.46 -8.03
C ASN A 65 5.85 -3.54 -8.07
N LYS A 66 5.92 -2.65 -9.06
CA LYS A 66 6.99 -1.66 -9.17
C LYS A 66 6.99 -0.69 -7.98
N LEU A 67 5.82 -0.17 -7.61
CA LEU A 67 5.68 0.76 -6.49
C LEU A 67 6.03 0.08 -5.15
N ARG A 68 5.50 -1.12 -4.89
CA ARG A 68 5.85 -1.92 -3.71
C ARG A 68 7.35 -2.23 -3.65
N SER A 69 7.97 -2.55 -4.79
CA SER A 69 9.42 -2.78 -4.87
C SER A 69 10.24 -1.51 -4.58
N GLN A 70 9.74 -0.34 -4.99
CA GLN A 70 10.37 0.95 -4.69
C GLN A 70 10.21 1.32 -3.21
N MET A 71 9.01 1.15 -2.64
CA MET A 71 8.73 1.41 -1.22
C MET A 71 9.58 0.52 -0.31
N ARG A 72 9.84 -0.73 -0.72
CA ARG A 72 10.74 -1.66 -0.01
C ARG A 72 12.23 -1.35 -0.19
N LYS A 73 12.63 -0.68 -1.26
CA LYS A 73 14.05 -0.37 -1.57
C LYS A 73 14.57 0.90 -0.88
N CYS A 74 13.70 1.77 -0.38
CA CYS A 74 14.10 2.86 0.51
C CYS A 74 14.25 2.33 1.95
N SER A 75 15.26 1.49 2.17
CA SER A 75 15.80 1.12 3.48
C SER A 75 17.27 1.48 3.54
#